data_AF-A0A928KD26-F1
#
_entry.id   AF-A0A928KD26-F1
#
_cell.length_a   1.000
_cell.length_b   1.000
_cell.length_c   1.000
_cell.angle_alpha   90.00
_cell.angle_beta   90.00
_cell.angle_gamma   90.00
#
_symmetry.space_group_name_H-M   'P 1'
#
loop_
_entity.id
_entity.type
_entity.pdbx_description
1 polymer ?
#
loop_
_entity_poly.entity_id
_entity_poly.type
_entity_poly.pdbx_seq_one_letter_code
_entity_poly.pdbx_strand_id
1 'polypeptide(L)'
;MAFFITFLRALSSIIITNSHYIGVYPTDIIANGGLLGNVLFFAISGYCLANVSLPFGKWYAKRFLRVYPAVIILSVFYVLIGKINVSGFYDFIDTFIYPTKFHFISSILVLYIPFYFVMKIEPLKSRIPVVIAVIFSIQMLVYILFYDKTTYHIDSVYEYMVKFLYFIAMLMGAYVRVNDIKFRSKSRIINAVLILPLGAAYFASKMFFVKFSNNTTVSQFQIINQIILLALVYYIFVFTAGMDKKLEKLPGTIKSIINFIGSMTLEIYMVQDVLVPQCNIGAFPINWIFITLAIAIASFALHLVSDKVISKISRIVRM
;
A
#
# COMPACT_ATOMS: atom_id res chain seq x y z
N MET A 1 -7.67 -17.65 -4.43
CA MET A 1 -6.91 -16.43 -4.76
C MET A 1 -5.58 -16.88 -5.33
N ALA A 2 -5.09 -16.26 -6.41
CA ALA A 2 -3.80 -16.65 -6.98
C ALA A 2 -2.66 -16.39 -5.96
N PHE A 3 -1.72 -17.31 -5.83
CA PHE A 3 -0.72 -17.27 -4.75
C PHE A 3 0.24 -16.07 -4.89
N PHE A 4 0.50 -15.61 -6.11
CA PHE A 4 1.31 -14.41 -6.34
C PHE A 4 0.75 -13.15 -5.66
N ILE A 5 -0.57 -13.07 -5.45
CA ILE A 5 -1.19 -11.95 -4.72
C ILE A 5 -0.81 -12.00 -3.25
N THR A 6 -0.82 -13.18 -2.63
CA THR A 6 -0.37 -13.33 -1.24
C THR A 6 1.11 -13.03 -1.11
N PHE A 7 1.92 -13.48 -2.08
CA PHE A 7 3.33 -13.12 -2.17
C PHE A 7 3.55 -11.61 -2.25
N LEU A 8 2.85 -10.92 -3.15
CA LEU A 8 2.95 -9.47 -3.29
C LEU A 8 2.48 -8.73 -2.04
N ARG A 9 1.46 -9.23 -1.33
CA ARG A 9 1.02 -8.66 -0.04
C ARG A 9 2.12 -8.74 1.01
N ALA A 10 2.72 -9.92 1.16
CA ALA A 10 3.84 -10.11 2.09
C ALA A 10 5.03 -9.22 1.72
N LEU A 11 5.41 -9.19 0.44
CA LEU A 11 6.50 -8.35 -0.06
C LEU A 11 6.24 -6.86 0.20
N SER A 12 5.04 -6.38 -0.12
CA SER A 12 4.66 -4.98 0.10
C SER A 12 4.70 -4.62 1.58
N SER A 13 4.23 -5.52 2.46
CA SER A 13 4.30 -5.32 3.91
C SER A 13 5.74 -5.20 4.39
N ILE A 14 6.62 -6.11 3.95
CA ILE A 14 8.05 -6.09 4.30
C ILE A 14 8.71 -4.78 3.84
N ILE A 15 8.43 -4.34 2.61
CA ILE A 15 8.99 -3.10 2.05
C ILE A 15 8.49 -1.87 2.83
N ILE A 16 7.21 -1.82 3.22
CA ILE A 16 6.69 -0.73 4.04
C ILE A 16 7.39 -0.75 5.39
N THR A 17 7.39 -1.88 6.10
CA THR A 17 8.02 -1.99 7.42
C THR A 17 9.49 -1.61 7.41
N ASN A 18 10.23 -2.04 6.37
CA ASN A 18 11.61 -1.65 6.17
C ASN A 18 11.82 -0.13 6.17
N SER A 19 10.89 0.63 5.59
CA SER A 19 10.98 2.09 5.54
C SER A 19 10.76 2.79 6.87
N HIS A 20 10.20 2.12 7.86
CA HIS A 20 10.03 2.66 9.21
C HIS A 20 11.26 2.44 10.11
N TYR A 21 12.23 1.61 9.69
CA TYR A 21 13.45 1.31 10.45
C TYR A 21 14.52 2.42 10.44
N ILE A 22 14.09 3.68 10.30
CA ILE A 22 14.94 4.86 10.48
C ILE A 22 15.49 4.86 11.91
N GLY A 23 16.79 5.03 12.07
CA GLY A 23 17.50 4.97 13.36
C GLY A 23 17.64 3.55 13.93
N VAL A 24 17.22 2.51 13.21
CA VAL A 24 17.42 1.10 13.61
C VAL A 24 18.60 0.47 12.88
N TYR A 25 18.78 0.82 11.60
CA TYR A 25 19.94 0.39 10.81
C TYR A 25 21.19 1.22 11.11
N PRO A 26 22.39 0.71 10.79
CA PRO A 26 23.62 1.52 10.84
C PRO A 26 23.60 2.73 9.89
N THR A 27 22.75 2.66 8.85
CA THR A 27 22.50 3.77 7.92
C THR A 27 21.03 3.79 7.50
N ASP A 28 20.42 4.96 7.56
CA ASP A 28 19.01 5.17 7.19
C ASP A 28 18.76 5.05 5.69
N ILE A 29 19.82 4.99 4.86
CA ILE A 29 19.69 4.78 3.41
C ILE A 29 18.94 3.47 3.12
N ILE A 30 19.09 2.45 3.97
CA ILE A 30 18.44 1.15 3.84
C ILE A 30 16.98 1.20 4.31
N ALA A 31 16.63 2.12 5.22
CA ALA A 31 15.27 2.34 5.70
C ALA A 31 14.42 3.10 4.66
N ASN A 32 14.18 2.47 3.51
CA ASN A 32 13.48 3.08 2.39
C ASN A 32 12.43 2.11 1.78
N GLY A 33 11.72 2.59 0.75
CA GLY A 33 10.75 1.78 -0.01
C GLY A 33 9.28 1.93 0.41
N GLY A 34 8.94 2.69 1.44
CA GLY A 34 7.57 2.80 1.95
C GLY A 34 6.52 3.14 0.90
N LEU A 35 6.80 4.16 0.06
CA LEU A 35 5.91 4.52 -1.04
C LEU A 35 5.79 3.39 -2.07
N LEU A 36 6.87 2.71 -2.44
CA LEU A 36 6.84 1.55 -3.34
C LEU A 36 5.94 0.44 -2.80
N GLY A 37 6.07 0.11 -1.51
CA GLY A 37 5.20 -0.87 -0.86
C GLY A 37 3.73 -0.44 -0.84
N ASN A 38 3.44 0.83 -0.55
CA ASN A 38 2.08 1.37 -0.61
C ASN A 38 1.48 1.27 -2.01
N VAL A 39 2.21 1.70 -3.05
CA VAL A 39 1.75 1.66 -4.45
C VAL A 39 1.53 0.21 -4.92
N LEU A 40 2.39 -0.74 -4.51
CA LEU A 40 2.15 -2.17 -4.73
C LEU A 40 0.85 -2.64 -4.05
N PHE A 41 0.59 -2.23 -2.81
CA PHE A 41 -0.66 -2.56 -2.11
C PHE A 41 -1.91 -2.03 -2.82
N PHE A 42 -1.85 -0.81 -3.38
CA PHE A 42 -2.94 -0.29 -4.20
C PHE A 42 -3.16 -1.12 -5.45
N ALA A 43 -2.09 -1.52 -6.16
CA ALA A 43 -2.22 -2.45 -7.29
C ALA A 43 -2.83 -3.79 -6.88
N ILE A 44 -2.39 -4.38 -5.76
CA ILE A 44 -2.97 -5.62 -5.22
C ILE A 44 -4.46 -5.45 -4.93
N SER A 45 -4.84 -4.32 -4.31
CA SER A 45 -6.23 -4.01 -3.98
C SER A 45 -7.08 -3.95 -5.24
N GLY A 46 -6.60 -3.28 -6.28
CA GLY A 46 -7.27 -3.21 -7.57
C GLY A 46 -7.49 -4.57 -8.22
N TYR A 47 -6.46 -5.43 -8.22
CA TYR A 47 -6.60 -6.79 -8.72
C TYR A 47 -7.65 -7.60 -7.94
N CYS A 48 -7.67 -7.48 -6.61
CA CYS A 48 -8.61 -8.22 -5.76
C CYS A 48 -10.06 -7.72 -5.89
N LEU A 49 -10.25 -6.44 -6.22
CA LEU A 49 -11.54 -5.76 -6.20
C LEU A 49 -12.18 -5.60 -7.57
N ALA A 50 -11.49 -5.95 -8.65
CA ALA A 50 -11.94 -5.74 -10.03
C ALA A 50 -13.32 -6.38 -10.33
N ASN A 51 -13.66 -7.48 -9.65
CA ASN A 51 -14.93 -8.17 -9.86
C ASN A 51 -16.02 -7.61 -8.94
N VAL A 52 -16.77 -6.63 -9.46
CA VAL A 52 -17.86 -5.95 -8.74
C VAL A 52 -19.21 -6.56 -9.11
N SER A 53 -19.83 -7.29 -8.17
CA SER A 53 -21.19 -7.84 -8.33
C SER A 53 -22.24 -7.10 -7.51
N LEU A 54 -21.89 -6.70 -6.28
CA LEU A 54 -22.81 -6.08 -5.32
C LEU A 54 -23.15 -4.61 -5.67
N PRO A 55 -24.31 -4.09 -5.23
CA PRO A 55 -24.61 -2.66 -5.25
C PRO A 55 -23.61 -1.88 -4.38
N PHE A 56 -23.40 -0.59 -4.71
CA PHE A 56 -22.36 0.25 -4.10
C PHE A 56 -22.37 0.20 -2.57
N GLY A 57 -23.52 0.46 -1.92
CA GLY A 57 -23.59 0.49 -0.45
C GLY A 57 -23.16 -0.82 0.20
N LYS A 58 -23.67 -1.96 -0.27
CA LYS A 58 -23.27 -3.29 0.24
C LYS A 58 -21.81 -3.62 -0.10
N TRP A 59 -21.38 -3.24 -1.30
CA TRP A 59 -19.99 -3.43 -1.73
C TRP A 59 -19.04 -2.66 -0.81
N TYR A 60 -19.28 -1.37 -0.62
CA TYR A 60 -18.46 -0.46 0.18
C TYR A 60 -18.45 -0.85 1.66
N ALA A 61 -19.62 -1.12 2.25
CA ALA A 61 -19.75 -1.56 3.63
C ALA A 61 -18.91 -2.82 3.93
N LYS A 62 -18.86 -3.79 3.01
CA LYS A 62 -18.04 -5.00 3.18
C LYS A 62 -16.54 -4.70 3.28
N ARG A 63 -16.07 -3.67 2.57
CA ARG A 63 -14.65 -3.27 2.59
C ARG A 63 -14.36 -2.45 3.83
N PHE A 64 -15.27 -1.55 4.19
CA PHE A 64 -15.22 -0.81 5.43
C PHE A 64 -15.12 -1.77 6.64
N LEU A 65 -16.05 -2.72 6.77
CA LEU A 65 -16.05 -3.73 7.85
C LEU A 65 -14.82 -4.64 7.86
N ARG A 66 -14.10 -4.79 6.75
CA ARG A 66 -12.86 -5.57 6.71
C ARG A 66 -11.68 -4.81 7.31
N VAL A 67 -11.65 -3.48 7.20
CA VAL A 67 -10.52 -2.66 7.61
C VAL A 67 -10.75 -2.05 8.99
N TYR A 68 -11.96 -1.59 9.24
CA TYR A 68 -12.26 -0.71 10.37
C TYR A 68 -12.20 -1.33 11.77
N PRO A 69 -12.57 -2.61 11.98
CA PRO A 69 -12.46 -3.21 13.31
C PRO A 69 -11.04 -3.15 13.87
N ALA A 70 -10.04 -3.49 13.05
CA ALA A 70 -8.64 -3.43 13.46
C ALA A 70 -8.18 -1.99 13.75
N VAL A 71 -8.64 -1.01 12.95
CA VAL A 71 -8.38 0.42 13.18
C VAL A 71 -8.97 0.88 14.51
N ILE A 72 -10.24 0.57 14.79
CA ILE A 72 -10.89 0.99 16.04
C ILE A 72 -10.18 0.37 17.24
N ILE A 73 -9.94 -0.95 17.23
CA ILE A 73 -9.30 -1.66 18.34
C ILE A 73 -7.94 -1.02 18.65
N LEU A 74 -7.14 -0.77 17.62
CA LEU A 74 -5.81 -0.20 17.79
C LEU A 74 -5.85 1.29 18.18
N SER A 75 -6.73 2.09 17.58
CA SER A 75 -6.93 3.49 17.96
C SER A 75 -7.32 3.61 19.44
N VAL A 76 -8.27 2.78 19.91
CA VAL A 76 -8.64 2.72 21.33
C VAL A 76 -7.44 2.34 22.19
N PHE A 77 -6.70 1.31 21.81
CA PHE A 77 -5.49 0.91 22.54
C PHE A 77 -4.49 2.07 22.65
N TYR A 78 -4.22 2.78 21.55
CA TYR A 78 -3.32 3.94 21.52
C TYR A 78 -3.81 5.14 22.34
N VAL A 79 -5.12 5.34 22.45
CA VAL A 79 -5.69 6.33 23.37
C VAL A 79 -5.45 5.91 24.82
N LEU A 80 -5.70 4.64 25.17
CA LEU A 80 -5.54 4.12 26.53
C LEU A 80 -4.09 4.20 27.04
N ILE A 81 -3.10 3.98 26.16
CA ILE A 81 -1.67 4.10 26.50
C ILE A 81 -1.12 5.54 26.34
N GLY A 82 -1.99 6.53 26.11
CA GLY A 82 -1.62 7.95 26.01
C GLY A 82 -0.81 8.33 24.77
N LYS A 83 -0.85 7.52 23.70
CA LYS A 83 -0.16 7.82 22.43
C LYS A 83 -1.00 8.64 21.47
N ILE A 84 -2.32 8.58 21.61
CA ILE A 84 -3.25 9.45 20.91
C ILE A 84 -4.07 10.22 21.95
N ASN A 85 -3.94 11.54 21.94
CA ASN A 85 -4.83 12.40 22.71
C ASN A 85 -6.07 12.73 21.87
N VAL A 86 -7.25 12.56 22.46
CA VAL A 86 -8.53 12.96 21.89
C VAL A 86 -9.11 14.02 22.81
N SER A 87 -8.86 15.28 22.47
CA SER A 87 -9.21 16.43 23.31
C SER A 87 -10.53 17.11 22.89
N GLY A 88 -10.98 16.87 21.65
CA GLY A 88 -12.21 17.44 21.12
C GLY A 88 -12.85 16.62 20.01
N PHE A 89 -13.95 17.15 19.46
CA PHE A 89 -14.73 16.48 18.42
C PHE A 89 -13.92 16.26 17.14
N TYR A 90 -13.11 17.21 16.71
CA TYR A 90 -12.24 17.05 15.54
C TYR A 90 -11.26 15.89 15.71
N ASP A 91 -10.57 15.81 16.85
CA ASP A 91 -9.65 14.69 17.16
C ASP A 91 -10.37 13.34 17.18
N PHE A 92 -11.63 13.32 17.62
CA PHE A 92 -12.47 12.13 17.63
C PHE A 92 -12.78 11.67 16.19
N ILE A 93 -13.19 12.61 15.33
CA ILE A 93 -13.44 12.33 13.91
C ILE A 93 -12.16 11.82 13.23
N ASP A 94 -11.04 12.51 13.43
CA ASP A 94 -9.74 12.19 12.82
C ASP A 94 -9.14 10.87 13.31
N THR A 95 -9.53 10.41 14.51
CA THR A 95 -9.03 9.15 15.08
C THR A 95 -9.94 7.97 14.76
N PHE A 96 -11.25 8.15 14.80
CA PHE A 96 -12.22 7.06 14.76
C PHE A 96 -13.13 7.03 13.54
N ILE A 97 -13.34 8.14 12.82
CA ILE A 97 -14.26 8.21 11.67
C ILE A 97 -13.48 8.27 10.34
N TYR A 98 -12.55 9.19 10.25
CA TYR A 98 -11.67 9.33 9.10
C TYR A 98 -10.24 9.27 9.63
N PRO A 99 -9.64 8.06 9.77
CA PRO A 99 -8.39 7.86 10.48
C PRO A 99 -7.22 8.52 9.73
N THR A 100 -7.06 9.83 9.87
CA THR A 100 -6.09 10.63 9.11
C THR A 100 -4.68 10.19 9.43
N LYS A 101 -4.41 9.82 10.69
CA LYS A 101 -3.13 9.28 11.17
C LYS A 101 -2.70 8.01 10.43
N PHE A 102 -3.65 7.20 9.95
CA PHE A 102 -3.39 6.04 9.11
C PHE A 102 -3.62 6.39 7.63
N HIS A 103 -2.72 7.19 7.05
CA HIS A 103 -2.86 7.77 5.70
C HIS A 103 -3.16 6.77 4.58
N PHE A 104 -2.62 5.56 4.66
CA PHE A 104 -2.93 4.49 3.71
C PHE A 104 -4.42 4.12 3.78
N ILE A 105 -4.98 4.02 5.00
CA ILE A 105 -6.37 3.64 5.26
C ILE A 105 -7.33 4.74 4.82
N SER A 106 -7.01 5.99 5.15
CA SER A 106 -7.83 7.13 4.71
C SER A 106 -7.85 7.24 3.18
N SER A 107 -6.71 7.03 2.53
CA SER A 107 -6.60 7.00 1.06
C SER A 107 -7.38 5.86 0.42
N ILE A 108 -7.25 4.62 0.91
CA ILE A 108 -7.90 3.47 0.28
C ILE A 108 -9.42 3.52 0.40
N LEU A 109 -9.96 4.00 1.52
CA LEU A 109 -11.40 4.18 1.71
C LEU A 109 -12.00 5.20 0.73
N VAL A 110 -11.29 6.29 0.46
CA VAL A 110 -11.71 7.29 -0.55
C VAL A 110 -11.61 6.69 -1.95
N LEU A 111 -10.49 6.04 -2.29
CA LEU A 111 -10.22 5.52 -3.62
C LEU A 111 -11.12 4.34 -4.02
N TYR A 112 -11.71 3.64 -3.05
CA TYR A 112 -12.75 2.64 -3.33
C TYR A 112 -13.97 3.20 -4.06
N ILE A 113 -14.33 4.47 -3.83
CA ILE A 113 -15.50 5.11 -4.43
C ILE A 113 -15.36 5.22 -5.96
N PRO A 114 -14.38 5.97 -6.52
CA PRO A 114 -14.22 6.06 -7.96
C PRO A 114 -13.88 4.70 -8.59
N PHE A 115 -13.12 3.85 -7.88
CA PHE A 115 -12.78 2.51 -8.37
C PHE A 115 -14.01 1.64 -8.59
N TYR A 116 -14.97 1.67 -7.67
CA TYR A 116 -16.22 0.94 -7.82
C TYR A 116 -16.91 1.30 -9.14
N PHE A 117 -17.01 2.59 -9.45
CA PHE A 117 -17.68 3.05 -10.67
C PHE A 117 -16.91 2.64 -11.93
N VAL A 118 -15.58 2.75 -11.94
CA VAL A 118 -14.76 2.27 -13.07
C VAL A 118 -14.98 0.78 -13.32
N MET A 119 -15.08 -0.03 -12.26
CA MET A 119 -15.25 -1.48 -12.39
C MET A 119 -16.70 -1.94 -12.57
N LYS A 120 -17.68 -1.08 -12.26
CA LYS A 120 -19.11 -1.38 -12.44
C LYS A 120 -19.62 -0.98 -13.82
N ILE A 121 -19.06 0.08 -14.41
CA ILE A 121 -19.47 0.61 -15.70
C ILE A 121 -18.65 -0.08 -16.81
N GLU A 122 -19.28 -0.96 -17.58
CA GLU A 122 -18.60 -1.80 -18.59
C GLU A 122 -17.78 -1.02 -19.63
N PRO A 123 -18.23 0.15 -20.16
CA PRO A 123 -17.40 0.98 -21.02
C PRO A 123 -16.07 1.43 -20.39
N LEU A 124 -16.06 1.73 -19.08
CA LEU A 124 -14.85 2.14 -18.37
C LEU A 124 -13.94 0.93 -18.09
N LYS A 125 -14.53 -0.16 -17.61
CA LYS A 125 -13.84 -1.41 -17.30
C LYS A 125 -13.16 -2.05 -18.52
N SER A 126 -13.80 -2.00 -19.68
CA SER A 126 -13.22 -2.52 -20.94
C SER A 126 -12.08 -1.64 -21.46
N ARG A 127 -11.98 -0.38 -21.02
CA ARG A 127 -11.00 0.61 -21.48
C ARG A 127 -10.13 1.16 -20.34
N ILE A 128 -9.79 0.33 -19.35
CA ILE A 128 -8.95 0.73 -18.21
C ILE A 128 -7.67 1.49 -18.63
N PRO A 129 -6.92 1.10 -19.69
CA PRO A 129 -5.76 1.88 -20.14
C PRO A 129 -6.09 3.33 -20.52
N VAL A 130 -7.26 3.58 -21.13
CA VAL A 130 -7.73 4.93 -21.46
C VAL A 130 -8.09 5.69 -20.18
N VAL A 131 -8.75 5.03 -19.23
CA VAL A 131 -9.05 5.64 -17.91
C VAL A 131 -7.76 6.03 -17.20
N ILE A 132 -6.75 5.15 -17.19
CA ILE A 132 -5.41 5.46 -16.64
C ILE A 132 -4.81 6.67 -17.33
N ALA A 133 -4.84 6.72 -18.67
CA ALA A 133 -4.31 7.85 -19.44
C ALA A 133 -5.02 9.17 -19.08
N VAL A 134 -6.36 9.16 -18.98
CA VAL A 134 -7.14 10.34 -18.58
C VAL A 134 -6.79 10.80 -17.16
N ILE A 135 -6.73 9.89 -16.18
CA ILE A 135 -6.37 10.21 -14.80
C ILE A 135 -4.94 10.76 -14.73
N PHE A 136 -4.01 10.17 -15.48
CA PHE A 136 -2.63 10.65 -15.56
C PHE A 136 -2.55 12.04 -16.22
N SER A 137 -3.31 12.29 -17.29
CA SER A 137 -3.40 13.64 -17.88
C SER A 137 -3.95 14.67 -16.88
N ILE A 138 -4.97 14.32 -16.10
CA ILE A 138 -5.48 15.18 -15.03
C ILE A 138 -4.40 15.43 -13.98
N GLN A 139 -3.69 14.38 -13.55
CA GLN A 139 -2.57 14.52 -12.60
C GLN A 139 -1.51 15.50 -13.14
N MET A 140 -1.13 15.38 -14.41
CA MET A 140 -0.15 16.26 -15.05
C MET A 140 -0.64 17.71 -15.13
N LEU A 141 -1.92 17.93 -15.48
CA LEU A 141 -2.52 19.27 -15.49
C LEU A 141 -2.50 19.89 -14.08
N VAL A 142 -2.89 19.15 -13.05
CA VAL A 142 -2.84 19.62 -11.66
C VAL A 142 -1.40 19.91 -11.23
N TYR A 143 -0.45 19.04 -11.61
CA TYR A 143 0.96 19.19 -11.29
C TYR A 143 1.56 20.47 -11.90
N ILE A 144 1.23 20.74 -13.17
CA ILE A 144 1.74 21.92 -13.89
C ILE A 144 1.11 23.20 -13.31
N LEU A 145 -0.22 23.22 -13.18
CA LEU A 145 -0.97 24.44 -12.89
C LEU A 145 -1.04 24.82 -11.41
N PHE A 146 -1.13 23.84 -10.50
CA PHE A 146 -1.50 24.11 -9.10
C PHE A 146 -0.53 23.55 -8.07
N TYR A 147 0.25 22.53 -8.42
CA TYR A 147 1.10 21.86 -7.44
C TYR A 147 2.34 22.69 -7.09
N ASP A 148 2.62 22.78 -5.79
CA ASP A 148 3.82 23.43 -5.28
C ASP A 148 5.07 22.64 -5.70
N LYS A 149 6.01 23.36 -6.30
CA LYS A 149 7.26 22.82 -6.86
C LYS A 149 8.49 23.44 -6.20
N THR A 150 8.31 24.22 -5.12
CA THR A 150 9.42 24.89 -4.40
C THR A 150 10.34 23.89 -3.71
N THR A 151 9.77 22.78 -3.20
CA THR A 151 10.53 21.72 -2.53
C THR A 151 10.13 20.34 -3.04
N TYR A 152 10.98 19.34 -2.81
CA TYR A 152 10.65 17.94 -3.05
C TYR A 152 9.75 17.39 -1.94
N HIS A 153 8.47 17.15 -2.26
CA HIS A 153 7.50 16.58 -1.32
C HIS A 153 6.48 15.64 -1.95
N ILE A 154 6.49 15.45 -3.27
CA ILE A 154 5.50 14.64 -4.01
C ILE A 154 5.41 13.17 -3.59
N ASP A 155 6.44 12.64 -2.94
CA ASP A 155 6.46 11.27 -2.43
C ASP A 155 5.86 11.14 -1.02
N SER A 156 5.54 12.26 -0.38
CA SER A 156 4.95 12.28 0.96
C SER A 156 3.54 11.72 0.93
N VAL A 157 3.26 10.74 1.80
CA VAL A 157 1.93 10.12 1.93
C VAL A 157 0.86 11.08 2.46
N TYR A 158 1.28 12.25 2.95
CA TYR A 158 0.42 13.33 3.43
C TYR A 158 -0.09 14.21 2.28
N GLU A 159 0.57 14.17 1.12
CA GLU A 159 0.21 14.99 -0.05
C GLU A 159 -1.01 14.44 -0.79
N TYR A 160 -1.91 15.32 -1.21
CA TYR A 160 -3.07 14.93 -2.01
C TYR A 160 -2.67 14.36 -3.37
N MET A 161 -1.55 14.81 -3.94
CA MET A 161 -1.04 14.36 -5.25
C MET A 161 -0.77 12.85 -5.28
N VAL A 162 -0.35 12.26 -4.16
CA VAL A 162 -0.09 10.82 -4.04
C VAL A 162 -1.34 9.97 -4.27
N LYS A 163 -2.56 10.51 -4.07
CA LYS A 163 -3.80 9.77 -4.33
C LYS A 163 -3.99 9.47 -5.82
N PHE A 164 -3.47 10.30 -6.74
CA PHE A 164 -3.45 9.98 -8.17
C PHE A 164 -2.56 8.77 -8.46
N LEU A 165 -1.35 8.77 -7.90
CA LEU A 165 -0.41 7.65 -8.00
C LEU A 165 -1.04 6.34 -7.49
N TYR A 166 -1.67 6.37 -6.31
CA TYR A 166 -2.38 5.23 -5.74
C TYR A 166 -3.53 4.75 -6.61
N PHE A 167 -4.35 5.66 -7.13
CA PHE A 167 -5.48 5.29 -7.98
C PHE A 167 -5.03 4.67 -9.30
N ILE A 168 -4.01 5.25 -9.96
CA ILE A 168 -3.43 4.68 -11.18
C ILE A 168 -2.90 3.27 -10.93
N ALA A 169 -2.15 3.06 -9.84
CA ALA A 169 -1.66 1.73 -9.48
C ALA A 169 -2.82 0.74 -9.23
N MET A 170 -3.89 1.18 -8.57
CA MET A 170 -5.09 0.37 -8.37
C MET A 170 -5.75 -0.02 -9.70
N LEU A 171 -5.82 0.89 -10.66
CA LEU A 171 -6.30 0.58 -12.02
C LEU A 171 -5.36 -0.37 -12.78
N MET A 172 -4.04 -0.25 -12.62
CA MET A 172 -3.08 -1.20 -13.21
C MET A 172 -3.32 -2.64 -12.70
N GLY A 173 -3.54 -2.80 -11.40
CA GLY A 173 -3.88 -4.10 -10.83
C GLY A 173 -5.21 -4.65 -11.35
N ALA A 174 -6.23 -3.80 -11.49
CA ALA A 174 -7.51 -4.18 -12.09
C ALA A 174 -7.37 -4.59 -13.57
N TYR A 175 -6.54 -3.88 -14.33
CA TYR A 175 -6.24 -4.23 -15.72
C TYR A 175 -5.61 -5.62 -15.84
N VAL A 176 -4.66 -5.96 -14.95
CA VAL A 176 -4.09 -7.30 -14.89
C VAL A 176 -5.15 -8.34 -14.56
N ARG A 177 -6.09 -8.03 -13.66
CA ARG A 177 -7.20 -8.95 -13.31
C ARG A 177 -8.18 -9.18 -14.45
N VAL A 178 -8.57 -8.13 -15.19
CA VAL A 178 -9.45 -8.25 -16.36
C VAL A 178 -8.80 -9.12 -17.45
N ASN A 179 -7.46 -9.09 -17.52
CA ASN A 179 -6.67 -9.85 -18.48
C ASN A 179 -5.90 -11.02 -17.81
N ASP A 180 -6.47 -11.65 -16.78
CA ASP A 180 -5.77 -12.61 -15.90
C ASP A 180 -5.07 -13.73 -16.68
N ILE A 181 -5.77 -14.32 -17.66
CA ILE A 181 -5.27 -15.41 -18.49
C ILE A 181 -4.02 -14.97 -19.27
N LYS A 182 -4.02 -13.76 -19.83
CA LYS A 182 -2.90 -13.20 -20.59
C LYS A 182 -1.66 -13.04 -19.72
N PHE A 183 -1.81 -12.55 -18.49
CA PHE A 183 -0.67 -12.22 -17.63
C PHE A 183 -0.15 -13.40 -16.79
N ARG A 184 -1.02 -14.32 -16.37
CA ARG A 184 -0.61 -15.52 -15.60
C ARG A 184 -0.12 -16.67 -16.46
N SER A 185 -0.43 -16.69 -17.76
CA SER A 185 -0.05 -17.79 -18.66
C SER A 185 1.46 -17.87 -18.91
N LYS A 186 2.17 -16.74 -18.95
CA LYS A 186 3.60 -16.71 -19.26
C LYS A 186 4.33 -15.56 -18.56
N SER A 187 5.26 -15.90 -17.66
CA SER A 187 6.30 -14.96 -17.22
C SER A 187 7.24 -14.66 -18.38
N ARG A 188 7.38 -13.39 -18.73
CA ARG A 188 8.36 -12.94 -19.72
C ARG A 188 9.62 -12.48 -19.01
N ILE A 189 10.77 -13.04 -19.38
CA ILE A 189 12.06 -12.69 -18.76
C ILE A 189 12.38 -11.19 -18.89
N ILE A 190 11.92 -10.56 -19.97
CA ILE A 190 12.05 -9.11 -20.18
C ILE A 190 11.43 -8.31 -19.01
N ASN A 191 10.34 -8.79 -18.40
CA ASN A 191 9.74 -8.10 -17.25
C ASN A 191 10.68 -8.14 -16.04
N ALA A 192 11.40 -9.25 -15.84
CA ALA A 192 12.40 -9.38 -14.78
C ALA A 192 13.59 -8.46 -15.02
N VAL A 193 14.07 -8.44 -16.27
CA VAL A 193 15.21 -7.60 -16.69
C VAL A 193 14.90 -6.12 -16.52
N LEU A 194 13.66 -5.68 -16.75
CA LEU A 194 13.26 -4.28 -16.61
C LEU A 194 13.08 -3.83 -15.14
N ILE A 195 12.82 -4.74 -14.20
CA ILE A 195 12.68 -4.39 -12.77
C ILE A 195 13.98 -3.81 -12.20
N LEU A 196 15.14 -4.38 -12.57
CA LEU A 196 16.44 -3.93 -12.04
C LEU A 196 16.78 -2.48 -12.42
N PRO A 197 16.80 -2.07 -13.71
CA PRO A 197 17.10 -0.70 -14.08
C PRO A 197 16.02 0.28 -13.61
N LEU A 198 14.74 -0.10 -13.58
CA LEU A 198 13.68 0.76 -13.04
C LEU A 198 13.79 0.92 -11.52
N GLY A 199 14.17 -0.13 -10.81
CA GLY A 199 14.44 -0.09 -9.37
C GLY A 199 15.62 0.82 -9.08
N ALA A 200 16.74 0.63 -9.79
CA ALA A 200 17.90 1.49 -9.68
C ALA A 200 17.55 2.95 -10.00
N ALA A 201 16.80 3.19 -11.08
CA ALA A 201 16.36 4.53 -11.47
C ALA A 201 15.48 5.16 -10.39
N TYR A 202 14.52 4.42 -9.81
CA TYR A 202 13.62 4.92 -8.76
C TYR A 202 14.39 5.33 -7.49
N PHE A 203 15.28 4.47 -6.99
CA PHE A 203 16.05 4.79 -5.80
C PHE A 203 17.06 5.91 -6.07
N ALA A 204 17.71 5.91 -7.24
CA ALA A 204 18.63 6.98 -7.63
C ALA A 204 17.92 8.33 -7.79
N SER A 205 16.77 8.38 -8.46
CA SER A 205 15.98 9.61 -8.61
C SER A 205 15.51 10.12 -7.27
N LYS A 206 15.03 9.23 -6.39
CA LYS A 206 14.62 9.61 -5.03
C LYS A 206 15.78 10.20 -4.23
N MET A 207 16.93 9.53 -4.21
CA MET A 207 18.12 10.05 -3.50
C MET A 207 18.57 11.40 -4.06
N PHE A 208 18.51 11.57 -5.39
CA PHE A 208 18.82 12.83 -6.05
C PHE A 208 17.87 13.96 -5.63
N PHE A 209 16.56 13.73 -5.68
CA PHE A 209 15.56 14.73 -5.28
C PHE A 209 15.62 15.07 -3.79
N VAL A 210 15.88 14.09 -2.91
CA VAL A 210 16.07 14.33 -1.47
C VAL A 210 17.31 15.17 -1.22
N LYS A 211 18.43 14.88 -1.90
CA LYS A 211 19.68 15.64 -1.74
C LYS A 211 19.53 17.10 -2.16
N PHE A 212 18.73 17.38 -3.19
CA PHE A 212 18.48 18.71 -3.72
C PHE A 212 17.06 19.20 -3.42
N SER A 213 16.52 18.83 -2.25
CA SER A 213 15.10 19.03 -1.92
C SER A 213 14.65 20.48 -1.97
N ASN A 214 15.53 21.43 -1.64
CA ASN A 214 15.25 22.87 -1.63
C ASN A 214 15.65 23.60 -2.92
N ASN A 215 16.11 22.87 -3.94
CA ASN A 215 16.49 23.47 -5.22
C ASN A 215 15.28 23.46 -6.17
N THR A 216 14.65 24.62 -6.34
CA THR A 216 13.46 24.81 -7.19
C THR A 216 13.65 24.29 -8.62
N THR A 217 14.86 24.46 -9.19
CA THR A 217 15.18 24.01 -10.55
C THR A 217 15.16 22.48 -10.67
N VAL A 218 15.43 21.77 -9.58
CA VAL A 218 15.38 20.31 -9.53
C VAL A 218 13.99 19.85 -9.12
N SER A 219 13.42 20.39 -8.05
CA SER A 219 12.12 19.96 -7.50
C SER A 219 10.95 20.15 -8.47
N GLN A 220 11.04 21.05 -9.46
CA GLN A 220 10.04 21.13 -10.55
C GLN A 220 9.91 19.84 -11.37
N PHE A 221 10.89 18.92 -11.30
CA PHE A 221 10.86 17.63 -12.00
C PHE A 221 10.50 16.44 -11.10
N GLN A 222 10.07 16.68 -9.85
CA GLN A 222 9.81 15.61 -8.88
C GLN A 222 8.79 14.55 -9.33
N ILE A 223 7.83 14.90 -10.21
CA ILE A 223 6.86 13.97 -10.80
C ILE A 223 7.52 12.79 -11.54
N ILE A 224 8.74 12.95 -12.08
CA ILE A 224 9.48 11.90 -12.79
C ILE A 224 9.66 10.67 -11.88
N ASN A 225 9.91 10.89 -10.59
CA ASN A 225 10.08 9.80 -9.63
C ASN A 225 8.82 8.92 -9.51
N GLN A 226 7.62 9.53 -9.52
CA GLN A 226 6.36 8.80 -9.51
C GLN A 226 6.10 8.04 -10.81
N ILE A 227 6.50 8.59 -11.97
CA ILE A 227 6.37 7.92 -13.27
C ILE A 227 7.25 6.66 -13.31
N ILE A 228 8.51 6.77 -12.87
CA ILE A 228 9.42 5.62 -12.76
C ILE A 228 8.83 4.58 -11.80
N LEU A 229 8.28 5.03 -10.68
CA LEU A 229 7.65 4.13 -9.70
C LEU A 229 6.45 3.37 -10.27
N LEU A 230 5.57 4.03 -11.02
CA LEU A 230 4.45 3.37 -11.70
C LEU A 230 4.91 2.30 -12.68
N ALA A 231 5.94 2.60 -13.47
CA ALA A 231 6.55 1.63 -14.38
C ALA A 231 7.13 0.44 -13.61
N LEU A 232 7.91 0.71 -12.56
CA LEU A 232 8.50 -0.32 -11.69
C LEU A 232 7.43 -1.24 -11.10
N VAL A 233 6.37 -0.67 -10.51
CA VAL A 233 5.25 -1.42 -9.93
C VAL A 233 4.54 -2.27 -10.97
N TYR A 234 4.28 -1.72 -12.16
CA TYR A 234 3.67 -2.48 -13.25
C TYR A 234 4.49 -3.72 -13.61
N TYR A 235 5.80 -3.59 -13.78
CA TYR A 235 6.66 -4.73 -14.12
C TYR A 235 6.82 -5.73 -12.98
N ILE A 236 6.94 -5.29 -11.72
CA ILE A 236 6.91 -6.19 -10.54
C ILE A 236 5.62 -7.00 -10.54
N PHE A 237 4.47 -6.34 -10.74
CA PHE A 237 3.16 -6.97 -10.67
C PHE A 237 2.96 -7.99 -11.80
N VAL A 238 3.26 -7.62 -13.04
CA VAL A 238 3.09 -8.52 -14.19
C VAL A 238 4.09 -9.67 -14.16
N PHE A 239 5.33 -9.43 -13.73
CA PHE A 239 6.33 -10.48 -13.57
C PHE A 239 5.89 -11.54 -12.55
N THR A 240 5.48 -11.10 -11.36
CA THR A 240 5.01 -12.00 -10.29
C THR A 240 3.73 -12.73 -10.67
N ALA A 241 2.79 -12.08 -11.36
CA ALA A 241 1.60 -12.74 -11.92
C ALA A 241 1.98 -13.87 -12.88
N GLY A 242 2.96 -13.65 -13.77
CA GLY A 242 3.46 -14.69 -14.68
C GLY A 242 4.23 -15.82 -13.98
N MET A 243 4.72 -15.58 -12.76
CA MET A 243 5.43 -16.56 -11.94
C MET A 243 4.53 -17.36 -11.00
N ASP A 244 3.21 -17.12 -10.99
CA ASP A 244 2.28 -17.70 -10.03
C ASP A 244 2.43 -19.23 -9.89
N LYS A 245 2.49 -19.97 -11.01
CA LYS A 245 2.72 -21.43 -11.00
C LYS A 245 4.05 -21.86 -10.38
N LYS A 246 5.10 -21.03 -10.49
CA LYS A 246 6.40 -21.28 -9.86
C LYS A 246 6.34 -20.98 -8.36
N LEU A 247 5.65 -19.90 -7.99
CA LEU A 247 5.45 -19.53 -6.58
C LEU A 247 4.62 -20.59 -5.84
N GLU A 248 3.61 -21.19 -6.48
CA GLU A 248 2.82 -22.28 -5.91
C GLU A 248 3.66 -23.54 -5.59
N LYS A 249 4.76 -23.75 -6.33
CA LYS A 249 5.71 -24.86 -6.15
C LYS A 249 6.76 -24.61 -5.06
N LEU A 250 6.74 -23.45 -4.40
CA LEU A 250 7.65 -23.19 -3.28
C LEU A 250 7.42 -24.20 -2.12
N PRO A 251 8.46 -24.49 -1.32
CA PRO A 251 8.34 -25.33 -0.13
C PRO A 251 7.22 -24.88 0.81
N GLY A 252 6.55 -25.84 1.46
CA GLY A 252 5.41 -25.58 2.34
C GLY A 252 5.71 -24.58 3.46
N THR A 253 6.90 -24.65 4.05
CA THR A 253 7.36 -23.72 5.09
C THR A 253 7.43 -22.28 4.58
N ILE A 254 8.02 -22.07 3.41
CA ILE A 254 8.14 -20.73 2.79
C ILE A 254 6.76 -20.17 2.47
N LYS A 255 5.86 -20.99 1.90
CA LYS A 255 4.48 -20.58 1.63
C LYS A 255 3.72 -20.23 2.90
N SER A 256 3.96 -20.95 3.99
CA SER A 256 3.32 -20.67 5.29
C SER A 256 3.76 -19.33 5.84
N ILE A 257 5.06 -18.99 5.75
CA ILE A 257 5.58 -17.67 6.15
C ILE A 257 4.96 -16.56 5.28
N ILE A 258 4.92 -16.75 3.96
CA ILE A 258 4.31 -15.78 3.04
C ILE A 258 2.82 -15.60 3.35
N ASN A 259 2.09 -16.68 3.58
CA ASN A 259 0.68 -16.63 3.93
C ASN A 259 0.45 -15.92 5.27
N PHE A 260 1.29 -16.21 6.27
CA PHE A 260 1.24 -15.58 7.58
C PHE A 260 1.40 -14.06 7.47
N ILE A 261 2.49 -13.58 6.88
CA ILE A 261 2.73 -12.14 6.68
C ILE A 261 1.62 -11.53 5.79
N GLY A 262 1.27 -12.21 4.69
CA GLY A 262 0.26 -11.76 3.74
C GLY A 262 -1.17 -11.69 4.28
N SER A 263 -1.45 -12.40 5.38
CA SER A 263 -2.76 -12.38 6.06
C SER A 263 -2.93 -11.20 7.02
N MET A 264 -1.82 -10.72 7.62
CA MET A 264 -1.82 -9.70 8.67
C MET A 264 -1.27 -8.35 8.21
N THR A 265 -1.29 -8.11 6.90
CA THR A 265 -0.64 -6.93 6.31
C THR A 265 -1.16 -5.60 6.83
N LEU A 266 -2.46 -5.52 7.14
CA LEU A 266 -3.07 -4.30 7.65
C LEU A 266 -2.62 -4.04 9.08
N GLU A 267 -2.58 -5.10 9.89
CA GLU A 267 -2.16 -5.07 11.28
C GLU A 267 -0.68 -4.69 11.40
N ILE A 268 0.19 -5.28 10.56
CA ILE A 268 1.61 -4.90 10.46
C ILE A 268 1.76 -3.41 10.14
N TYR A 269 1.01 -2.93 9.14
CA TYR A 269 1.05 -1.52 8.74
C TYR A 269 0.69 -0.57 9.90
N MET A 270 -0.31 -0.88 10.71
CA MET A 270 -0.76 0.03 11.75
C MET A 270 0.07 -0.05 13.04
N VAL A 271 0.60 -1.22 13.35
CA VAL A 271 1.36 -1.46 14.59
C VAL A 271 2.78 -0.89 14.51
N GLN A 272 3.42 -0.96 13.34
CA GLN A 272 4.81 -0.54 13.16
C GLN A 272 5.04 0.96 13.47
N ASP A 273 4.09 1.84 13.12
CA ASP A 273 4.22 3.29 13.27
C ASP A 273 4.46 3.71 14.72
N VAL A 274 3.88 2.97 15.67
CA VAL A 274 3.99 3.25 17.10
C VAL A 274 5.09 2.44 17.75
N LEU A 275 5.29 1.17 17.35
CA LEU A 275 6.29 0.30 17.96
C LEU A 275 7.72 0.69 17.60
N VAL A 276 8.01 1.05 16.34
CA VAL A 276 9.40 1.28 15.92
C VAL A 276 10.06 2.42 16.73
N PRO A 277 9.42 3.60 16.93
CA PRO A 277 10.02 4.66 17.74
C PRO A 277 10.17 4.33 19.23
N GLN A 278 9.39 3.37 19.75
CA GLN A 278 9.34 3.06 21.19
C GLN A 278 10.21 1.87 21.59
N CYS A 279 10.44 0.95 20.66
CA CYS A 279 11.19 -0.28 20.89
C CYS A 279 12.65 -0.19 20.42
N ASN A 280 13.14 1.01 20.08
CA ASN A 280 14.54 1.23 19.68
C ASN A 280 15.46 1.25 20.92
N ILE A 281 15.83 0.07 21.40
CA ILE A 281 16.51 -0.13 22.70
C ILE A 281 17.95 -0.64 22.59
N GLY A 282 18.54 -0.67 21.39
CA GLY A 282 19.90 -1.15 21.21
C GLY A 282 20.45 -0.99 19.80
N ALA A 283 21.60 -1.61 19.54
CA ALA A 283 22.25 -1.56 18.24
C ALA A 283 21.75 -2.64 17.28
N PHE A 284 21.94 -2.38 15.99
CA PHE A 284 21.82 -3.38 14.94
C PHE A 284 22.86 -4.52 15.14
N PRO A 285 22.53 -5.81 14.90
CA PRO A 285 21.26 -6.34 14.35
C PRO A 285 20.23 -6.74 15.41
N ILE A 286 20.60 -6.78 16.70
CA ILE A 286 19.73 -7.30 17.78
C ILE A 286 18.46 -6.46 17.90
N ASN A 287 18.61 -5.14 17.85
CA ASN A 287 17.48 -4.21 17.91
C ASN A 287 16.50 -4.41 16.74
N TRP A 288 17.01 -4.63 15.53
CA TRP A 288 16.19 -4.91 14.36
C TRP A 288 15.41 -6.23 14.51
N ILE A 289 16.05 -7.30 15.01
CA ILE A 289 15.37 -8.58 15.28
C ILE A 289 14.28 -8.38 16.33
N PHE A 290 14.58 -7.69 17.42
CA PHE A 290 13.64 -7.44 18.51
C PHE A 290 12.41 -6.67 18.03
N ILE A 291 12.60 -5.53 17.33
CA ILE A 291 11.50 -4.72 16.81
C ILE A 291 10.68 -5.52 15.79
N THR A 292 11.33 -6.27 14.89
CA THR A 292 10.63 -7.09 13.89
C THR A 292 9.75 -8.16 14.56
N LEU A 293 10.27 -8.83 15.59
CA LEU A 293 9.50 -9.81 16.37
C LEU A 293 8.35 -9.15 17.14
N ALA A 294 8.58 -7.99 17.75
CA ALA A 294 7.54 -7.23 18.45
C ALA A 294 6.40 -6.83 17.51
N ILE A 295 6.72 -6.34 16.30
CA ILE A 295 5.73 -6.04 15.26
C ILE A 295 4.96 -7.31 14.87
N ALA A 296 5.64 -8.43 14.62
CA ALA A 296 4.98 -9.67 14.23
C ALA A 296 4.02 -10.19 15.31
N ILE A 297 4.44 -10.17 16.58
CA ILE A 297 3.63 -10.61 17.73
C ILE A 297 2.43 -9.70 17.93
N ALA A 298 2.63 -8.38 17.97
CA ALA A 298 1.55 -7.42 18.18
C ALA A 298 0.55 -7.42 17.01
N SER A 299 1.03 -7.56 15.76
CA SER A 299 0.17 -7.68 14.58
C SER A 299 -0.65 -8.96 14.61
N PHE A 300 -0.06 -10.09 15.03
CA PHE A 300 -0.78 -11.35 15.18
C PHE A 300 -1.83 -11.28 16.28
N ALA A 301 -1.52 -10.67 17.42
CA ALA A 301 -2.50 -10.44 18.48
C ALA A 301 -3.67 -9.59 17.99
N LEU A 302 -3.40 -8.48 17.30
CA LEU A 302 -4.43 -7.62 16.72
C LEU A 302 -5.27 -8.37 15.68
N HIS A 303 -4.64 -9.19 14.84
CA HIS A 303 -5.30 -10.00 13.82
C HIS A 303 -6.32 -10.97 14.45
N LEU A 304 -5.90 -11.72 15.47
CA LEU A 304 -6.79 -12.66 16.18
C LEU A 304 -8.01 -11.98 16.81
N VAL A 305 -7.83 -10.80 17.39
CA VAL A 305 -8.94 -10.04 18.01
C VAL A 305 -9.86 -9.47 16.93
N SER A 306 -9.29 -8.87 15.88
CA SER A 306 -10.03 -8.24 14.80
C SER A 306 -10.87 -9.25 14.02
N ASP A 307 -10.32 -10.43 13.71
CA ASP A 307 -11.05 -11.49 13.00
C ASP A 307 -12.23 -12.04 13.81
N LYS A 308 -12.09 -12.16 15.13
CA LYS A 308 -13.21 -12.52 16.02
C LYS A 308 -14.33 -11.48 15.97
N VAL A 309 -13.98 -10.19 15.98
CA VAL A 309 -14.95 -9.10 15.88
C VAL A 309 -15.63 -9.11 14.51
N ILE A 310 -14.86 -9.21 13.42
CA ILE A 310 -15.37 -9.24 12.04
C ILE A 310 -16.34 -10.42 11.86
N SER A 311 -15.98 -11.61 12.33
CA SER A 311 -16.82 -12.82 12.19
C SER A 311 -18.13 -12.73 12.98
N LYS A 312 -18.14 -12.02 14.12
CA LYS A 312 -19.38 -11.77 14.88
C LYS A 312 -20.27 -10.75 14.17
N ILE A 313 -19.69 -9.65 13.66
CA ILE A 313 -20.43 -8.62 12.92
C ILE A 313 -21.02 -9.21 11.63
N SER A 314 -20.26 -9.99 10.87
CA SER A 314 -20.73 -10.57 9.60
C SER A 314 -21.95 -11.50 9.77
N ARG A 315 -22.00 -12.27 10.87
CA ARG A 315 -23.16 -13.10 11.24
C ARG A 315 -24.42 -12.26 11.51
N ILE A 316 -24.26 -11.10 12.14
CA ILE A 316 -25.37 -10.20 12.50
C ILE A 316 -25.91 -9.47 11.27
N VAL A 317 -25.02 -8.96 10.42
CA VAL A 317 -25.39 -8.08 9.29
C VAL A 317 -25.84 -8.88 8.05
N ARG A 318 -25.86 -10.22 8.09
CA ARG A 318 -26.18 -11.11 6.94
C ARG A 318 -25.42 -10.69 5.65
N MET A 319 -24.13 -10.39 5.77
CA MET A 319 -23.25 -9.95 4.67
C MET A 319 -22.35 -11.04 4.09
#